data_AF-A0A371KKV7-F1
#
_entry.id   AF-A0A371KKV7-F1
#
_cell.length_a   1.000
_cell.length_b   1.000
_cell.length_c   1.000
_cell.angle_alpha   90.00
_cell.angle_beta   90.00
_cell.angle_gamma   90.00
#
_symmetry.space_group_name_H-M   'P 1'
#
loop_
_entity.id
_entity.type
_entity.pdbx_description
1 polymer ?
#
loop_
_entity_poly.entity_id
_entity_poly.type
_entity_poly.pdbx_seq_one_letter_code
_entity_poly.pdbx_strand_id
1 'polypeptide(L)' 'MQLSEIVSQLDETLSTADFADVDASANGLQVGPDEKSVET' A
#
# COMPACT_ATOMS: atom_id res chain seq x y z
N MET A 1 -9.00 -4.81 11.50
CA MET A 1 -7.67 -4.21 11.29
C MET A 1 -7.82 -2.83 10.67
N GLN A 2 -6.92 -1.87 10.91
CA GLN A 2 -6.99 -0.57 10.23
C GLN A 2 -6.40 -0.66 8.81
N LEU A 3 -7.06 -0.08 7.80
CA LEU A 3 -6.60 -0.09 6.42
C LEU A 3 -5.16 0.46 6.28
N SER A 4 -4.87 1.57 6.96
CA SER A 4 -3.55 2.19 6.96
C SER A 4 -2.45 1.28 7.50
N GLU A 5 -2.77 0.40 8.43
CA GLU A 5 -1.85 -0.62 8.96
C GLU A 5 -1.48 -1.64 7.88
N ILE A 6 -2.47 -2.10 7.11
CA ILE A 6 -2.27 -3.04 5.99
C ILE A 6 -1.39 -2.39 4.91
N VAL A 7 -1.71 -1.15 4.53
CA VAL A 7 -0.94 -0.40 3.52
C VAL A 7 0.52 -0.27 3.96
N SER A 8 0.76 0.15 5.20
CA SER A 8 2.12 0.29 5.72
C SER A 8 2.90 -1.03 5.72
N GLN A 9 2.26 -2.14 6.09
CA GLN A 9 2.92 -3.47 6.09
C GLN A 9 3.26 -3.93 4.67
N LEU A 10 2.38 -3.66 3.69
CA LEU A 10 2.60 -4.01 2.30
C LEU A 10 3.71 -3.15 1.67
N ASP A 11 3.73 -1.85 1.97
CA ASP A 11 4.78 -0.95 1.49
C ASP A 11 6.17 -1.39 1.99
N GLU A 12 6.27 -1.78 3.27
CA GLU A 12 7.51 -2.34 3.84
C GLU A 12 7.89 -3.68 3.20
N THR A 13 6.93 -4.62 3.14
CA THR A 13 7.19 -5.99 2.65
C THR A 13 7.57 -6.03 1.17
N LEU A 14 6.94 -5.20 0.36
CA LEU A 14 7.12 -5.21 -1.09
C LEU A 14 8.23 -4.27 -1.55
N SER A 15 8.58 -3.25 -0.74
CA SER A 15 9.63 -2.27 -1.06
C SER A 15 9.49 -1.69 -2.48
N THR A 16 8.25 -1.40 -2.89
CA THR A 16 7.93 -0.99 -4.27
C THR A 16 8.65 0.28 -4.71
N ALA A 17 9.02 1.14 -3.76
CA ALA A 17 9.80 2.35 -4.01
C ALA A 17 11.19 2.06 -4.61
N ASP A 18 11.80 0.91 -4.28
CA ASP A 18 13.13 0.52 -4.75
C ASP A 18 13.16 0.10 -6.23
N PHE A 19 11.97 -0.14 -6.82
CA PHE A 19 11.82 -0.60 -8.21
C PHE A 19 11.09 0.42 -9.10
N ALA A 20 10.89 1.64 -8.60
CA ALA A 20 10.17 2.69 -9.32
C ALA A 20 10.89 3.18 -10.59
N ASP A 21 12.19 2.90 -10.72
CA ASP A 21 13.01 3.16 -11.91
C ASP A 21 12.81 2.11 -13.02
N VAL A 22 12.41 0.89 -12.65
CA VAL A 22 12.11 -0.21 -13.58
C VAL A 22 10.65 -0.17 -14.03
N ASP A 23 9.72 0.11 -13.11
CA ASP A 23 8.29 0.22 -13.37
C ASP A 23 7.70 1.43 -12.64
N ALA A 24 7.28 2.43 -13.43
CA ALA A 24 6.69 3.68 -12.92
C ALA A 24 5.17 3.56 -12.66
N SER A 25 4.63 2.34 -12.66
CA SER A 25 3.23 2.11 -12.29
C SER A 25 2.92 2.63 -10.89
N ALA A 26 1.71 3.15 -10.70
CA ALA A 26 1.27 3.63 -9.40
C ALA A 26 1.17 2.47 -8.39
N ASN A 27 1.89 2.58 -7.27
CA ASN A 27 1.85 1.63 -6.16
C ASN A 27 0.99 2.16 -4.99
N GLY A 28 0.71 1.30 -4.00
CA GLY A 28 -0.07 1.65 -2.81
C GLY A 28 -1.60 1.61 -3.02
N LEU A 29 -2.35 2.26 -2.13
CA LEU A 29 -3.82 2.31 -2.18
C LEU A 29 -4.29 3.21 -3.34
N GLN A 30 -4.83 2.59 -4.40
CA GLN A 30 -5.28 3.33 -5.58
C GLN A 30 -6.74 3.79 -5.51
N VAL A 31 -7.60 3.04 -4.83
CA VAL A 31 -9.05 3.30 -4.78
C VAL A 31 -9.57 3.02 -3.38
N GLY A 32 -10.25 4.00 -2.79
CA GLY A 32 -10.88 3.90 -1.49
C GLY A 32 -10.50 5.05 -0.56
N PRO A 33 -11.06 5.06 0.66
CA PRO A 33 -10.68 6.03 1.69
C PRO A 33 -9.34 5.66 2.31
N ASP A 34 -8.58 6.66 2.80
CA ASP A 34 -7.30 6.44 3.49
C ASP A 34 -7.47 5.69 4.83
N GLU A 35 -8.65 5.84 5.46
CA GLU A 35 -8.97 5.24 6.74
C GLU A 35 -10.25 4.43 6.67
N LYS A 36 -10.16 3.17 7.11
CA LYS A 36 -11.30 2.26 7.23
C LYS A 36 -10.94 1.10 8.15
N SER A 37 -11.91 0.62 8.93
CA SER A 37 -11.80 -0.68 9.59
C SER A 37 -12.10 -1.80 8.59
N VAL A 38 -11.16 -2.73 8.45
CA VAL A 38 -11.22 -3.90 7.58
C VAL A 38 -11.46 -5.14 8.44
N GLU A 39 -12.45 -5.94 8.05
CA GLU A 39 -12.74 -7.25 8.65
C GLU A 39 -11.71 -8.28 8.15
N THR A 40 -11.22 -9.14 9.04
CA THR A 40 -10.18 -10.15 8.77
C THR A 40 -10.55 -11.49 9.36
#